data_AF-A0A0F8ZZD0-F1
#
_entry.id   AF-A0A0F8ZZD0-F1
#
_cell.length_a   1.000
_cell.length_b   1.000
_cell.length_c   1.000
_cell.angle_alpha   90.00
_cell.angle_beta   90.00
_cell.angle_gamma   90.00
#
_symmetry.space_group_name_H-M   'P 1'
#
loop_
_entity.id
_entity.type
_entity.pdbx_description
1 polymer ?
#
loop_
_entity_poly.entity_id
_entity_poly.type
_entity_poly.pdbx_seq_one_letter_code
_entity_poly.pdbx_strand_id
1 'polypeptide(L)'
;MDIKSTAEKLNREWKGRFAEIRRGIISRLSPQGRIEREKWLLRQQRKEARRALRGRQPTYSVYAIKGSQARIASHLRTRLYLATRGGYRMKRRQHRKPGLIVRNLGCTTEEFIRYISSLFKPGMSWSDRGEWHLDHIRPIASFDLTDPKQVAEACHYTNIRPLWAKENFSRPKPRRAKADILGKCPRTYK
;
A
#
# COMPACT_ATOMS: atom_id res chain seq x y z
N MET A 1 22.90 -40.59 43.30
CA MET A 1 22.16 -39.32 43.15
C MET A 1 20.93 -39.38 44.05
N ASP A 2 20.73 -38.40 44.93
CA ASP A 2 19.61 -38.38 45.89
C ASP A 2 18.31 -37.93 45.21
N ILE A 3 17.30 -38.79 45.28
CA ILE A 3 15.99 -38.63 44.63
C ILE A 3 15.22 -37.46 45.26
N LYS A 4 15.38 -37.21 46.57
CA LYS A 4 14.71 -36.11 47.27
C LYS A 4 15.22 -34.74 46.81
N SER A 5 16.54 -34.58 46.76
CA SER A 5 17.20 -33.39 46.21
C SER A 5 16.77 -33.08 44.77
N THR A 6 16.63 -34.12 43.94
CA THR A 6 16.22 -33.97 42.53
C THR A 6 14.75 -33.52 42.40
N ALA A 7 13.86 -34.07 43.23
CA ALA A 7 12.45 -33.69 43.27
C ALA A 7 12.23 -32.24 43.74
N GLU A 8 13.00 -31.78 44.74
CA GLU A 8 12.93 -30.39 45.23
C GLU A 8 13.40 -29.36 44.21
N LYS A 9 14.44 -29.70 43.43
CA LYS A 9 14.93 -28.86 42.34
C LYS A 9 13.87 -28.69 41.25
N LEU A 10 13.26 -29.80 40.80
CA LEU A 10 12.17 -29.79 39.83
C LEU A 10 10.97 -28.97 40.33
N ASN A 11 10.62 -29.09 41.61
CA ASN A 11 9.52 -28.33 42.20
C ASN A 11 9.81 -26.82 42.23
N ARG A 12 11.05 -26.40 42.52
CA ARG A 12 11.47 -24.99 42.46
C ARG A 12 11.39 -24.43 41.04
N GLU A 13 11.88 -25.18 40.06
CA GLU A 13 11.81 -24.78 38.65
C GLU A 13 10.36 -24.64 38.16
N TRP A 14 9.49 -25.59 38.51
CA TRP A 14 8.07 -25.54 38.18
C TRP A 14 7.36 -24.32 38.80
N LYS A 15 7.59 -24.04 40.08
CA LYS A 15 7.05 -22.85 40.75
C LYS A 15 7.54 -21.55 40.11
N GLY A 16 8.81 -21.48 39.72
CA GLY A 16 9.40 -20.35 39.01
C GLY A 16 8.71 -20.08 37.68
N ARG A 17 8.52 -21.13 36.86
CA ARG A 17 7.80 -21.05 35.58
C ARG A 17 6.35 -20.58 35.75
N PHE A 18 5.64 -21.12 36.75
CA PHE A 18 4.27 -20.68 37.04
C PHE A 18 4.18 -19.21 37.45
N ALA A 19 5.11 -18.72 38.27
CA ALA A 19 5.16 -17.31 38.67
C ALA A 19 5.43 -16.37 37.47
N GLU A 20 6.26 -16.80 36.52
CA GLU A 20 6.54 -16.06 35.29
C GLU A 20 5.30 -16.00 34.37
N ILE A 21 4.63 -17.13 34.14
CA ILE A 21 3.38 -17.20 33.38
C ILE A 21 2.34 -16.25 34.01
N ARG A 22 2.19 -16.29 35.33
CA ARG A 22 1.23 -15.44 36.07
C ARG A 22 1.56 -13.96 35.94
N ARG A 23 2.84 -13.56 36.04
CA ARG A 23 3.28 -12.17 35.79
C ARG A 23 2.96 -11.71 34.38
N GLY A 24 3.17 -12.56 33.37
CA GLY A 24 2.82 -12.27 31.98
C GLY A 24 1.32 -12.11 31.73
N ILE A 25 0.47 -12.84 32.48
CA ILE A 25 -1.00 -12.68 32.44
C ILE A 25 -1.40 -11.35 33.10
N ILE A 26 -0.88 -11.05 34.29
CA ILE A 26 -1.18 -9.81 35.02
C ILE A 26 -0.78 -8.57 34.22
N SER A 27 0.41 -8.58 33.62
CA SER A 27 0.88 -7.48 32.76
C SER A 27 -0.08 -7.18 31.60
N ARG A 28 -0.63 -8.23 30.96
CA ARG A 28 -1.64 -8.09 29.89
C ARG A 28 -3.01 -7.59 30.38
N LEU A 29 -3.33 -7.79 31.67
CA LEU A 29 -4.57 -7.34 32.29
C LEU A 29 -4.49 -5.95 32.93
N SER A 30 -3.28 -5.36 33.03
CA SER A 30 -3.04 -3.99 33.47
C SER A 30 -3.76 -2.95 32.58
N PRO A 31 -4.02 -1.72 33.07
CA PRO A 31 -4.62 -0.67 32.25
C PRO A 31 -3.87 -0.40 30.94
N GLN A 32 -2.53 -0.33 30.96
CA GLN A 32 -1.73 -0.20 29.74
C GLN A 32 -1.86 -1.44 28.83
N GLY A 33 -1.86 -2.64 29.41
CA GLY A 33 -2.05 -3.89 28.66
C GLY A 33 -3.40 -3.96 27.95
N ARG A 34 -4.46 -3.44 28.59
CA ARG A 34 -5.80 -3.31 28.00
C ARG A 34 -5.81 -2.34 26.82
N ILE A 35 -5.20 -1.17 26.96
CA ILE A 35 -5.08 -0.17 25.88
C ILE A 35 -4.31 -0.74 24.69
N GLU A 36 -3.16 -1.40 24.92
CA GLU A 36 -2.38 -2.01 23.85
C GLU A 36 -3.11 -3.17 23.17
N ARG A 37 -3.87 -3.95 23.94
CA ARG A 37 -4.77 -4.98 23.40
C ARG A 37 -5.86 -4.37 22.52
N GLU A 38 -6.48 -3.28 22.94
CA GLU A 38 -7.50 -2.58 22.16
C GLU A 38 -6.93 -2.00 20.86
N LYS A 39 -5.75 -1.36 20.90
CA LYS A 39 -5.01 -0.95 19.70
C LYS A 39 -4.70 -2.14 18.79
N TRP A 40 -4.31 -3.28 19.35
CA TRP A 40 -4.07 -4.50 18.58
C TRP A 40 -5.35 -5.02 17.91
N LEU A 41 -6.48 -5.04 18.62
CA LEU A 41 -7.79 -5.43 18.08
C LEU A 41 -8.23 -4.51 16.95
N LEU A 42 -8.11 -3.19 17.13
CA LEU A 42 -8.37 -2.21 16.08
C LEU A 42 -7.49 -2.43 14.85
N ARG A 43 -6.19 -2.74 15.04
CA ARG A 43 -5.28 -3.12 13.95
C ARG A 43 -5.73 -4.40 13.24
N GLN A 44 -6.21 -5.42 13.96
CA GLN A 44 -6.73 -6.64 13.36
C GLN A 44 -8.02 -6.40 12.57
N GLN A 45 -8.99 -5.67 13.15
CA GLN A 45 -10.22 -5.31 12.45
C GLN A 45 -9.93 -4.52 11.16
N ARG A 46 -9.01 -3.55 11.20
CA ARG A 46 -8.55 -2.83 9.99
C ARG A 46 -7.92 -3.78 8.97
N LYS A 47 -7.12 -4.74 9.42
CA LYS A 47 -6.47 -5.73 8.54
C LYS A 47 -7.49 -6.69 7.91
N GLU A 48 -8.50 -7.12 8.65
CA GLU A 48 -9.61 -7.93 8.15
C GLU A 48 -10.47 -7.15 7.15
N ALA A 49 -10.82 -5.90 7.46
CA ALA A 49 -11.50 -5.02 6.50
C ALA A 49 -10.69 -4.87 5.20
N ARG A 50 -9.36 -4.72 5.28
CA ARG A 50 -8.48 -4.72 4.08
C ARG A 50 -8.47 -6.04 3.33
N ARG A 51 -8.51 -7.18 4.02
CA ARG A 51 -8.57 -8.52 3.42
C ARG A 51 -9.89 -8.75 2.70
N ALA A 52 -11.01 -8.40 3.34
CA ALA A 52 -12.34 -8.43 2.74
C ALA A 52 -12.40 -7.55 1.48
N LEU A 53 -11.76 -6.38 1.51
CA LEU A 53 -11.62 -5.50 0.34
C LEU A 53 -10.70 -6.07 -0.76
N ARG A 54 -9.70 -6.90 -0.42
CA ARG A 54 -8.82 -7.59 -1.39
C ARG A 54 -9.53 -8.71 -2.15
N GLY A 55 -10.51 -9.39 -1.52
CA GLY A 55 -11.32 -10.44 -2.14
C GLY A 55 -12.29 -9.91 -3.20
N ARG A 56 -12.66 -8.62 -3.11
CA ARG A 56 -13.17 -7.86 -4.25
C ARG A 56 -11.98 -7.61 -5.19
N GLN A 57 -11.86 -8.41 -6.25
CA GLN A 57 -10.96 -8.12 -7.37
C GLN A 57 -10.99 -6.61 -7.64
N PRO A 58 -9.90 -5.87 -7.41
CA PRO A 58 -9.86 -4.49 -7.83
C PRO A 58 -10.02 -4.54 -9.34
N THR A 59 -11.08 -3.92 -9.85
CA THR A 59 -11.46 -3.89 -11.26
C THR A 59 -10.45 -3.13 -12.14
N TYR A 60 -9.15 -3.24 -11.86
CA TYR A 60 -8.14 -2.98 -12.87
C TYR A 60 -8.35 -3.87 -14.11
N SER A 61 -9.06 -5.01 -13.99
CA SER A 61 -9.51 -5.78 -15.16
C SER A 61 -10.55 -5.05 -16.02
N VAL A 62 -11.32 -4.10 -15.48
CA VAL A 62 -12.31 -3.32 -16.24
C VAL A 62 -11.64 -2.21 -17.06
N TYR A 63 -10.41 -1.81 -16.68
CA TYR A 63 -9.56 -0.96 -17.50
C TYR A 63 -8.62 -1.70 -18.41
N ALA A 64 -8.64 -3.05 -18.43
CA ALA A 64 -7.62 -3.90 -19.02
C ALA A 64 -6.97 -3.24 -20.22
N ILE A 65 -5.88 -2.52 -19.95
CA ILE A 65 -5.07 -1.91 -20.97
C ILE A 65 -4.44 -3.13 -21.64
N LYS A 66 -4.97 -3.54 -22.79
CA LYS A 66 -4.55 -4.81 -23.39
C LYS A 66 -3.04 -4.71 -23.69
N GLY A 67 -2.31 -5.78 -23.43
CA GLY A 67 -0.90 -5.89 -23.83
C GLY A 67 0.07 -5.02 -23.01
N SER A 68 1.05 -4.44 -23.70
CA SER A 68 2.22 -3.75 -23.12
C SER A 68 1.84 -2.61 -22.18
N GLN A 69 0.80 -1.85 -22.46
CA GLN A 69 0.49 -0.65 -21.67
C GLN A 69 -0.15 -0.94 -20.28
N ALA A 70 -0.76 -2.10 -20.03
CA ALA A 70 -1.10 -2.51 -18.65
C ALA A 70 0.15 -2.75 -17.79
N ARG A 71 1.17 -3.38 -18.39
CA ARG A 71 2.45 -3.60 -17.71
C ARG A 71 3.10 -2.26 -17.39
N ILE A 72 3.11 -1.30 -18.34
CA ILE A 72 3.63 0.05 -18.12
C ILE A 72 2.87 0.74 -16.98
N ALA A 73 1.54 0.75 -17.02
CA ALA A 73 0.72 1.35 -15.96
C ALA A 73 1.00 0.76 -14.57
N SER A 74 1.17 -0.56 -14.47
CA SER A 74 1.52 -1.25 -13.22
C SER A 74 2.92 -0.86 -12.71
N HIS A 75 3.90 -0.78 -13.61
CA HIS A 75 5.24 -0.31 -13.28
C HIS A 75 5.23 1.13 -12.79
N LEU A 76 4.51 2.02 -13.47
CA LEU A 76 4.39 3.44 -13.11
C LEU A 76 3.84 3.60 -11.68
N ARG A 77 2.73 2.92 -11.36
CA ARG A 77 2.14 2.90 -10.00
C ARG A 77 3.10 2.37 -8.94
N THR A 78 3.75 1.23 -9.22
CA THR A 78 4.66 0.59 -8.28
C THR A 78 5.87 1.48 -8.01
N ARG A 79 6.45 2.07 -9.06
CA ARG A 79 7.63 2.95 -8.94
C ARG A 79 7.32 4.24 -8.18
N LEU A 80 6.15 4.84 -8.41
CA LEU A 80 5.70 6.02 -7.67
C LEU A 80 5.49 5.72 -6.17
N TYR A 81 4.89 4.56 -5.88
CA TYR A 81 4.75 4.07 -4.51
C TYR A 81 6.12 3.87 -3.83
N LEU A 82 7.08 3.26 -4.53
CA LEU A 82 8.41 3.01 -4.00
C LEU A 82 9.25 4.29 -3.81
N ALA A 83 9.09 5.28 -4.68
CA ALA A 83 9.82 6.56 -4.60
C ALA A 83 9.50 7.35 -3.32
N THR A 84 8.28 7.22 -2.79
CA THR A 84 7.80 8.00 -1.65
C THR A 84 7.85 7.30 -0.30
N ARG A 85 8.11 5.99 -0.25
CA ARG A 85 8.14 5.20 1.00
C ARG A 85 9.52 5.18 1.68
N GLY A 86 10.45 6.08 1.28
CA GLY A 86 11.82 6.10 1.81
C GLY A 86 12.67 4.89 1.39
N GLY A 87 12.34 4.27 0.24
CA GLY A 87 12.67 2.88 -0.04
C GLY A 87 13.34 2.57 -1.36
N TYR A 88 13.85 3.53 -2.13
CA TYR A 88 15.07 3.20 -2.87
C TYR A 88 16.19 3.27 -1.84
N ARG A 89 16.38 2.17 -1.09
CA ARG A 89 17.67 1.87 -0.49
C ARG A 89 18.67 1.98 -1.63
N MET A 90 19.33 3.13 -1.75
CA MET A 90 20.52 3.38 -2.56
C MET A 90 21.71 2.55 -2.02
N LYS A 91 21.46 1.40 -1.37
CA LYS A 91 22.49 0.40 -1.13
C LYS A 91 22.63 -0.41 -2.41
N ARG A 92 23.64 0.00 -3.19
CA ARG A 92 24.23 -0.67 -4.36
C ARG A 92 23.62 -0.30 -5.72
N ARG A 93 24.17 0.78 -6.29
CA ARG A 93 24.93 0.83 -7.57
C ARG A 93 24.91 2.28 -8.06
N GLN A 94 26.05 2.95 -7.99
CA GLN A 94 26.30 4.37 -8.34
C GLN A 94 25.88 4.81 -9.77
N HIS A 95 25.23 3.96 -10.57
CA HIS A 95 25.11 4.15 -12.02
C HIS A 95 23.70 3.86 -12.57
N ARG A 96 22.64 3.83 -11.75
CA ARG A 96 21.27 3.67 -12.26
C ARG A 96 20.61 5.03 -12.47
N LYS A 97 20.38 5.35 -13.74
CA LYS A 97 19.52 6.44 -14.22
C LYS A 97 18.22 6.48 -13.39
N PRO A 98 17.75 7.67 -12.95
CA PRO A 98 16.48 7.79 -12.24
C PRO A 98 15.38 7.15 -13.07
N GLY A 99 14.49 6.40 -12.41
CA GLY A 99 13.42 5.67 -13.09
C GLY A 99 12.52 6.60 -13.90
N LEU A 100 11.88 6.07 -14.96
CA LEU A 100 11.03 6.83 -15.89
C LEU A 100 9.99 7.73 -15.18
N ILE A 101 9.44 7.29 -14.03
CA ILE A 101 8.54 8.10 -13.20
C ILE A 101 9.21 9.36 -12.69
N VAL A 102 10.38 9.24 -12.05
CA VAL A 102 11.06 10.37 -11.39
C VAL A 102 11.44 11.42 -12.42
N ARG A 103 11.79 11.00 -13.64
CA ARG A 103 12.07 11.89 -14.78
C ARG A 103 10.84 12.66 -15.27
N ASN A 104 9.66 12.08 -15.11
CA ASN A 104 8.39 12.58 -15.63
C ASN A 104 7.50 13.18 -14.54
N LEU A 105 8.00 13.33 -13.30
CA LEU A 105 7.24 13.96 -12.23
C LEU A 105 6.93 15.43 -12.54
N GLY A 106 7.78 16.11 -13.31
CA GLY A 106 7.67 17.56 -13.56
C GLY A 106 8.10 18.42 -12.37
N CYS A 107 8.67 17.81 -11.33
CA CYS A 107 9.25 18.48 -10.17
C CYS A 107 10.36 17.61 -9.56
N THR A 108 11.11 18.17 -8.61
CA THR A 108 12.06 17.41 -7.79
C THR A 108 11.33 16.44 -6.86
N THR A 109 12.05 15.47 -6.29
CA THR A 109 11.45 14.51 -5.35
C THR A 109 11.02 15.21 -4.06
N GLU A 110 11.78 16.21 -3.64
CA GLU A 110 11.55 17.04 -2.46
C GLU A 110 10.31 17.92 -2.65
N GLU A 111 10.15 18.54 -3.82
CA GLU A 111 8.93 19.25 -4.21
C GLU A 111 7.72 18.32 -4.26
N PHE A 112 7.88 17.12 -4.81
CA PHE A 112 6.81 16.13 -4.85
C PHE A 112 6.35 15.73 -3.45
N ILE A 113 7.28 15.46 -2.54
CA ILE A 113 6.97 15.12 -1.15
C ILE A 113 6.24 16.29 -0.48
N ARG A 114 6.72 17.53 -0.66
CA ARG A 114 6.06 18.73 -0.11
C ARG A 114 4.64 18.90 -0.66
N TYR A 115 4.46 18.78 -1.96
CA TYR A 115 3.17 18.86 -2.64
C TYR A 115 2.20 17.77 -2.15
N ILE A 116 2.64 16.51 -2.04
CA ILE A 116 1.76 15.44 -1.52
C ILE A 116 1.40 15.68 -0.05
N SER A 117 2.34 16.18 0.75
CA SER A 117 2.10 16.49 2.16
C SER A 117 1.06 17.59 2.33
N SER A 118 1.06 18.60 1.45
CA SER A 118 0.06 19.69 1.51
C SER A 118 -1.35 19.24 1.13
N LEU A 119 -1.50 18.09 0.46
CA LEU A 119 -2.79 17.50 0.10
C LEU A 119 -3.33 16.51 1.16
N PHE A 120 -2.65 16.34 2.29
CA PHE A 120 -3.09 15.41 3.33
C PHE A 120 -4.40 15.85 4.00
N LYS A 121 -5.33 14.89 4.10
CA LYS A 121 -6.57 15.04 4.86
C LYS A 121 -6.30 14.87 6.36
N PRO A 122 -7.21 15.29 7.26
CA PRO A 122 -7.09 15.05 8.69
C PRO A 122 -6.76 13.57 8.99
N GLY A 123 -5.71 13.37 9.79
CA GLY A 123 -5.20 12.04 10.14
C GLY A 123 -4.28 11.38 9.11
N MET A 124 -4.06 11.95 7.93
CA MET A 124 -3.04 11.48 6.99
C MET A 124 -1.66 11.99 7.40
N SER A 125 -0.69 11.08 7.41
CA SER A 125 0.71 11.41 7.60
C SER A 125 1.60 10.44 6.83
N TRP A 126 2.87 10.79 6.67
CA TRP A 126 3.86 9.85 6.12
C TRP A 126 4.07 8.62 7.01
N SER A 127 3.87 8.72 8.33
CA SER A 127 3.86 7.56 9.24
C SER A 127 2.70 6.60 8.97
N ASP A 128 1.56 7.12 8.51
CA ASP A 128 0.35 6.35 8.20
C ASP A 128 0.29 5.88 6.74
N ARG A 129 1.43 5.77 6.05
CA ARG A 129 1.54 5.41 4.63
C ARG A 129 0.92 4.06 4.24
N GLY A 130 0.64 3.19 5.21
CA GLY A 130 -0.10 1.94 5.00
C GLY A 130 -1.61 2.10 4.87
N GLU A 131 -2.15 3.25 5.30
CA GLU A 131 -3.58 3.55 5.35
C GLU A 131 -4.06 4.34 4.12
N TRP A 132 -3.18 5.09 3.45
CA TRP A 132 -3.47 5.88 2.24
C TRP A 132 -2.47 5.60 1.11
N HIS A 133 -2.94 5.72 -0.13
CA HIS A 133 -2.20 5.41 -1.35
C HIS A 133 -2.00 6.67 -2.20
N LEU A 134 -1.05 6.65 -3.14
CA LEU A 134 -1.00 7.64 -4.22
C LEU A 134 -1.94 7.18 -5.34
N ASP A 135 -2.89 8.04 -5.67
CA ASP A 135 -3.89 7.83 -6.72
C ASP A 135 -3.67 8.83 -7.85
N HIS A 136 -4.05 8.45 -9.07
CA HIS A 136 -4.06 9.39 -10.20
C HIS A 136 -5.43 10.06 -10.24
N ILE A 137 -5.46 11.39 -10.29
CA ILE A 137 -6.68 12.20 -10.38
C ILE A 137 -7.41 11.85 -11.68
N ARG A 138 -6.72 12.05 -12.82
CA ARG A 138 -7.11 11.48 -14.11
C ARG A 138 -6.59 10.04 -14.19
N PRO A 139 -7.46 9.03 -14.37
CA PRO A 139 -7.02 7.64 -14.37
C PRO A 139 -5.95 7.37 -15.44
N ILE A 140 -4.90 6.63 -15.07
CA ILE A 140 -3.81 6.28 -16.01
C ILE A 140 -4.32 5.56 -17.28
N ALA A 141 -5.47 4.89 -17.20
CA ALA A 141 -6.08 4.16 -18.31
C ALA A 141 -6.76 5.07 -19.35
N SER A 142 -6.86 6.38 -19.07
CA SER A 142 -7.35 7.39 -20.02
C SER A 142 -6.24 8.05 -20.85
N PHE A 143 -4.99 7.65 -20.62
CA PHE A 143 -3.83 8.12 -21.38
C PHE A 143 -3.39 7.04 -22.36
N ASP A 144 -2.91 7.46 -23.52
CA ASP A 144 -2.14 6.59 -24.40
C ASP A 144 -0.71 6.50 -23.87
N LEU A 145 -0.40 5.37 -23.25
CA LEU A 145 0.93 5.14 -22.67
C LEU A 145 1.98 4.72 -23.71
N THR A 146 1.63 4.67 -25.00
CA THR A 146 2.63 4.57 -26.07
C THR A 146 3.23 5.93 -26.43
N ASP A 147 2.54 7.03 -26.13
CA ASP A 147 3.02 8.39 -26.33
C ASP A 147 3.81 8.89 -25.10
N PRO A 148 5.11 9.19 -25.23
CA PRO A 148 5.92 9.71 -24.14
C PRO A 148 5.38 11.00 -23.50
N LYS A 149 4.70 11.87 -24.26
CA LYS A 149 4.12 13.12 -23.73
C LYS A 149 2.95 12.82 -22.80
N GLN A 150 2.08 11.88 -23.17
CA GLN A 150 0.98 11.43 -22.33
C GLN A 150 1.46 10.62 -21.12
N VAL A 151 2.59 9.89 -21.24
CA VAL A 151 3.25 9.29 -20.07
C VAL A 151 3.74 10.38 -19.11
N ALA A 152 4.33 11.47 -19.63
CA ALA A 152 4.76 12.59 -18.80
C ALA A 152 3.56 13.24 -18.08
N GLU A 153 2.47 13.53 -18.79
CA GLU A 153 1.24 14.07 -18.21
C GLU A 153 0.65 13.13 -17.15
N ALA A 154 0.63 11.83 -17.43
CA ALA A 154 0.12 10.82 -16.50
C ALA A 154 0.93 10.77 -15.19
N CYS A 155 2.25 10.95 -15.28
CA CYS A 155 3.17 10.88 -14.14
C CYS A 155 3.38 12.23 -13.44
N HIS A 156 2.92 13.33 -14.03
CA HIS A 156 3.14 14.68 -13.52
C HIS A 156 2.54 14.84 -12.11
N TYR A 157 3.25 15.53 -11.22
CA TYR A 157 2.88 15.62 -9.80
C TYR A 157 1.46 16.15 -9.58
N THR A 158 1.01 17.08 -10.43
CA THR A 158 -0.34 17.66 -10.37
C THR A 158 -1.44 16.65 -10.67
N ASN A 159 -1.15 15.53 -11.35
CA ASN A 159 -2.09 14.45 -11.59
C ASN A 159 -2.11 13.41 -10.45
N ILE A 160 -1.29 13.58 -9.41
CA ILE A 160 -1.19 12.64 -8.30
C ILE A 160 -1.78 13.24 -7.03
N ARG A 161 -2.50 12.42 -6.25
CA ARG A 161 -3.01 12.81 -4.92
C ARG A 161 -2.86 11.71 -3.88
N PRO A 162 -2.78 12.05 -2.59
CA PRO A 162 -3.02 11.09 -1.51
C PRO A 162 -4.52 10.75 -1.45
N LEU A 163 -4.83 9.46 -1.26
CA LEU A 163 -6.21 8.99 -1.10
C LEU A 163 -6.25 7.86 -0.08
N TRP A 164 -7.18 7.89 0.86
CA TRP A 164 -7.35 6.78 1.81
C TRP A 164 -7.64 5.48 1.06
N ALA A 165 -7.06 4.37 1.52
CA ALA A 165 -7.29 3.08 0.87
C ALA A 165 -8.80 2.77 0.79
N LYS A 166 -9.54 3.02 1.88
CA LYS A 166 -11.00 2.86 1.95
C LYS A 166 -11.74 3.68 0.89
N GLU A 167 -11.36 4.94 0.69
CA GLU A 167 -11.96 5.82 -0.32
C GLU A 167 -11.66 5.32 -1.73
N ASN A 168 -10.42 4.88 -1.98
CA ASN A 168 -10.03 4.34 -3.28
C ASN A 168 -10.80 3.08 -3.66
N PHE A 169 -11.11 2.21 -2.69
CA PHE A 169 -11.92 1.01 -2.90
C PHE A 169 -13.41 1.32 -3.08
N SER A 170 -13.91 2.37 -2.42
CA SER A 170 -15.33 2.76 -2.48
C SER A 170 -15.67 3.58 -3.72
N ARG A 171 -14.66 4.17 -4.38
CA ARG A 171 -14.86 5.01 -5.57
C ARG A 171 -15.36 4.17 -6.75
N PRO A 172 -16.49 4.53 -7.38
CA PRO A 172 -16.91 3.91 -8.64
C PRO A 172 -15.82 4.17 -9.69
N LYS A 173 -15.32 3.08 -10.25
CA LYS A 173 -14.32 3.15 -11.31
C LYS A 173 -15.06 3.56 -12.59
N PRO A 174 -14.67 4.63 -13.32
CA PRO A 174 -15.27 4.94 -14.62
C PRO A 174 -15.38 3.68 -15.48
N ARG A 175 -16.61 3.21 -15.72
CA ARG A 175 -16.88 2.24 -16.77
C ARG A 175 -16.46 2.92 -18.07
N ARG A 176 -15.64 2.26 -18.91
CA ARG A 176 -15.52 2.74 -20.30
C ARG A 176 -16.96 2.85 -20.83
N ALA A 177 -17.40 4.07 -21.16
CA ALA A 177 -18.41 4.17 -22.21
C ALA A 177 -17.80 3.41 -23.39
N LYS A 178 -18.49 2.40 -23.90
CA LYS A 178 -18.04 1.62 -25.08
C LYS A 178 -18.02 2.46 -26.36
N ALA A 179 -18.17 3.77 -26.29
CA ALA A 179 -18.29 4.68 -27.43
C ALA A 179 -16.95 5.37 -27.69
N ASP A 180 -16.49 5.25 -28.93
CA ASP A 180 -15.77 6.28 -29.70
C ASP A 180 -14.24 6.34 -29.72
N ILE A 181 -13.48 5.27 -29.41
CA ILE A 181 -12.01 5.27 -29.65
C ILE A 181 -11.55 4.29 -30.74
N LEU A 182 -12.42 3.45 -31.31
CA LEU A 182 -12.05 2.65 -32.48
C LEU A 182 -13.18 2.65 -33.51
N GLY A 183 -13.13 3.65 -34.39
CA GLY A 183 -13.77 3.53 -35.69
C GLY A 183 -13.30 2.24 -36.37
N LYS A 184 -14.27 1.36 -36.64
CA LYS A 184 -14.20 0.17 -37.50
C LYS A 184 -13.30 -0.98 -37.01
N CYS A 185 -13.94 -2.05 -36.55
CA CYS A 185 -13.48 -3.40 -36.86
C CYS A 185 -14.72 -4.31 -36.99
N PRO A 186 -15.12 -4.71 -38.21
CA PRO A 186 -16.28 -5.56 -38.40
C PRO A 186 -15.91 -6.97 -37.99
N ARG A 187 -16.51 -7.46 -36.90
CA ARG A 187 -16.49 -8.88 -36.56
C ARG A 187 -17.73 -9.52 -37.18
N THR A 188 -17.60 -9.95 -38.43
CA THR A 188 -18.42 -11.04 -38.95
C THR A 188 -18.00 -12.32 -38.24
N TYR A 189 -18.93 -13.02 -37.62
CA TYR A 189 -18.76 -14.43 -37.29
C TYR A 189 -19.76 -15.22 -38.13
N LYS A 190 -19.22 -16.19 -38.89
CA LYS A 190 -19.96 -17.34 -39.41
C LYS A 190 -20.39 -18.24 -38.26
#